data_AF-A0A3M1D566-F1
#
_entry.id   AF-A0A3M1D566-F1
#
_cell.length_a   1.000
_cell.length_b   1.000
_cell.length_c   1.000
_cell.angle_alpha   90.00
_cell.angle_beta   90.00
_cell.angle_gamma   90.00
#
_symmetry.space_group_name_H-M   'P 1'
#
loop_
_entity.id
_entity.type
_entity.pdbx_description
1 polymer ?
#
loop_
_entity_poly.entity_id
_entity_poly.type
_entity_poly.pdbx_seq_one_letter_code
_entity_poly.pdbx_strand_id
1 'polypeptide(L)' 'VTLTIHDILGRKVRTLVRDYEAAGSHQVSWDATNDAGAAVASGIYLYRLEVQATGQTIAKKMILLE' A
#
# COMPACT_ATOMS: atom_id res chain seq x y z
N VAL A 1 -2.23 -11.32 -4.87
CA VAL A 1 -2.19 -10.37 -3.73
C VAL A 1 -1.87 -9.01 -4.28
N THR A 2 -2.64 -7.98 -3.91
CA THR A 2 -2.35 -6.60 -4.29
C THR A 2 -2.25 -5.75 -3.02
N LEU A 3 -1.12 -5.08 -2.83
CA LEU A 3 -0.92 -4.10 -1.77
C LEU A 3 -0.70 -2.72 -2.40
N THR A 4 -1.64 -1.81 -2.18
CA THR A 4 -1.56 -0.42 -2.66
C THR A 4 -1.57 0.57 -1.51
N ILE A 5 -0.98 1.73 -1.75
CA ILE A 5 -1.03 2.91 -0.89
C ILE A 5 -1.87 3.96 -1.59
N HIS A 6 -2.74 4.60 -0.82
CA HIS A 6 -3.61 5.68 -1.24
C HIS A 6 -3.44 6.87 -0.29
N ASP A 7 -3.65 8.08 -0.80
CA ASP A 7 -3.79 9.24 0.06
C ASP A 7 -5.18 9.30 0.71
N ILE A 8 -5.42 10.32 1.56
CA ILE A 8 -6.68 10.48 2.28
C ILE A 8 -7.90 10.73 1.36
N LEU A 9 -7.66 11.16 0.11
CA LEU A 9 -8.71 11.35 -0.90
C LEU A 9 -8.97 10.04 -1.68
N GLY A 10 -8.28 8.96 -1.36
CA GLY A 10 -8.39 7.67 -2.03
C GLY A 10 -7.58 7.56 -3.33
N ARG A 11 -6.82 8.60 -3.71
CA ARG A 11 -6.00 8.57 -4.92
C ARG A 11 -4.85 7.59 -4.72
N LYS A 12 -4.63 6.70 -5.67
CA LYS A 12 -3.54 5.71 -5.61
C LYS A 12 -2.19 6.43 -5.68
N VAL A 13 -1.34 6.20 -4.69
CA VAL A 13 0.00 6.76 -4.57
C VAL A 13 1.04 5.79 -5.08
N ARG A 14 0.99 4.53 -4.60
CA ARG A 14 1.94 3.50 -5.00
C ARG A 14 1.32 2.10 -4.98
N THR A 15 1.77 1.24 -5.88
CA THR A 15 1.58 -0.20 -5.78
C THR A 15 2.87 -0.83 -5.23
N LEU A 16 2.79 -1.47 -4.05
CA LEU A 16 3.94 -2.12 -3.43
C LEU A 16 4.06 -3.59 -3.83
N VAL A 17 2.93 -4.27 -3.93
CA VAL A 17 2.86 -5.68 -4.34
C VAL A 17 1.72 -5.83 -5.33
N ARG A 18 1.96 -6.57 -6.41
CA ARG A 18 0.95 -6.98 -7.39
C ARG A 18 1.34 -8.31 -8.00
N ASP A 19 1.42 -9.33 -7.16
CA ASP A 19 1.84 -10.66 -7.59
C ASP A 19 1.15 -11.76 -6.78
N TYR A 20 1.44 -13.00 -7.14
CA TYR A 20 1.16 -14.15 -6.31
C TYR A 20 2.11 -14.18 -5.11
N GLU A 21 1.53 -14.23 -3.91
CA GLU A 21 2.27 -14.44 -2.67
C GLU A 21 1.79 -15.75 -2.06
N ALA A 22 2.72 -16.63 -1.73
CA ALA A 22 2.40 -17.87 -1.02
C ALA A 22 1.83 -17.56 0.37
N ALA A 23 1.05 -18.48 0.94
CA ALA A 23 0.58 -18.33 2.31
C ALA A 23 1.76 -18.28 3.29
N GLY A 24 1.75 -17.32 4.20
CA GLY A 24 2.83 -17.10 5.16
C GLY A 24 2.94 -15.65 5.61
N SER A 25 3.98 -15.36 6.38
CA SER A 25 4.30 -14.01 6.82
C SER A 25 5.21 -13.33 5.79
N HIS A 26 4.83 -12.12 5.39
CA HIS A 26 5.57 -11.30 4.44
C HIS A 26 5.77 -9.91 5.03
N GLN A 27 6.90 -9.28 4.69
CA GLN A 27 7.21 -7.92 5.10
C GLN A 27 7.49 -7.06 3.87
N VAL A 28 6.83 -5.89 3.82
CA VAL A 28 6.98 -4.93 2.73
C VAL A 28 7.17 -3.55 3.34
N SER A 29 8.16 -2.81 2.85
CA SER A 29 8.45 -1.45 3.28
C SER A 29 8.09 -0.47 2.18
N TRP A 30 7.54 0.68 2.57
CA TRP A 30 7.35 1.81 1.68
C TRP A 30 8.39 2.88 1.98
N ASP A 31 9.05 3.38 0.94
CA ASP A 31 10.13 4.37 1.00
C ASP A 31 9.64 5.82 0.90
N ALA A 32 8.35 6.07 1.11
CA ALA A 32 7.71 7.37 0.95
C ALA A 32 7.77 7.97 -0.46
N THR A 33 7.84 7.15 -1.51
CA THR A 33 7.73 7.60 -2.92
C THR A 33 6.49 7.05 -3.64
N ASN A 34 6.04 7.71 -4.69
CA ASN A 34 4.93 7.27 -5.54
C ASN A 34 5.39 6.27 -6.63
N ASP A 35 4.47 5.81 -7.48
CA ASP A 35 4.78 4.90 -8.61
C ASP A 35 5.83 5.46 -9.61
N ALA A 36 6.03 6.79 -9.65
CA ALA A 36 7.05 7.43 -10.48
C ALA A 36 8.41 7.59 -9.77
N GLY A 37 8.54 7.10 -8.52
CA GLY A 37 9.75 7.23 -7.71
C GLY A 37 9.93 8.62 -7.09
N ALA A 38 8.96 9.52 -7.20
CA ALA A 38 9.01 10.84 -6.58
C ALA A 38 8.55 10.77 -5.12
N ALA A 39 9.27 11.45 -4.23
CA ALA A 39 8.90 11.59 -2.82
C ALA A 39 7.49 12.19 -2.68
N VAL A 40 6.75 11.72 -1.67
CA VAL A 40 5.43 12.27 -1.32
C VAL A 40 5.50 13.05 -0.02
N ALA A 41 4.59 13.99 0.16
CA ALA A 41 4.54 14.84 1.35
C ALA A 41 4.16 14.04 2.61
N SER A 42 4.57 14.51 3.77
CA SER A 42 4.03 14.06 5.06
C SER A 42 2.50 14.13 5.10
N GLY A 43 1.87 13.20 5.81
CA GLY A 43 0.42 13.16 5.93
C GLY A 43 -0.15 11.79 6.24
N ILE A 44 -1.47 11.69 6.13
CA ILE A 44 -2.20 10.45 6.35
C ILE A 44 -2.35 9.71 5.03
N TYR A 45 -1.99 8.43 5.07
CA TYR A 45 -2.12 7.49 3.96
C TYR A 45 -2.94 6.27 4.40
N LEU A 46 -3.47 5.54 3.43
CA LEU A 46 -4.17 4.28 3.64
C LEU A 46 -3.44 3.21 2.82
N TYR A 47 -3.06 2.11 3.44
CA TYR A 47 -2.73 0.92 2.66
C TYR A 47 -3.97 0.05 2.49
N ARG A 48 -4.07 -0.61 1.33
CA ARG A 48 -5.15 -1.53 0.99
C ARG A 48 -4.53 -2.83 0.47
N LEU A 49 -4.80 -3.93 1.19
CA LEU A 49 -4.41 -5.28 0.85
C LEU A 49 -5.62 -6.04 0.32
N GLU A 50 -5.52 -6.53 -0.91
CA GLU A 50 -6.49 -7.41 -1.54
C GLU A 50 -5.91 -8.80 -1.73
N VAL A 51 -6.64 -9.81 -1.28
CA VAL A 51 -6.30 -11.22 -1.47
C VAL A 51 -7.35 -11.82 -2.41
N GLN A 52 -7.08 -11.82 -3.71
CA GLN A 52 -8.05 -12.25 -4.73
C GLN A 52 -8.54 -13.69 -4.53
N ALA A 53 -7.67 -14.59 -4.06
CA ALA A 53 -8.01 -15.99 -3.83
C ALA A 53 -9.12 -16.18 -2.77
N THR A 54 -9.24 -15.26 -1.81
CA THR A 54 -10.27 -15.32 -0.76
C THR A 54 -11.32 -14.22 -0.88
N GLY A 55 -11.13 -13.27 -1.80
CA GLY A 55 -11.94 -12.05 -1.91
C GLY A 55 -11.74 -11.08 -0.74
N GLN A 56 -10.82 -11.36 0.19
CA GLN A 56 -10.63 -10.54 1.39
C GLN A 56 -9.94 -9.22 1.04
N THR A 57 -10.44 -8.13 1.62
CA THR A 57 -9.82 -6.81 1.55
C THR A 57 -9.59 -6.29 2.96
N ILE A 58 -8.39 -5.78 3.23
CA ILE A 58 -8.02 -5.09 4.47
C ILE A 58 -7.52 -3.70 4.10
N ALA A 59 -7.96 -2.69 4.83
CA ALA A 59 -7.40 -1.35 4.75
C ALA A 59 -7.04 -0.84 6.14
N LYS A 60 -5.87 -0.19 6.28
CA LYS A 60 -5.52 0.51 7.52
C LYS A 60 -4.83 1.84 7.23
N LYS A 61 -4.93 2.72 8.23
CA LYS A 61 -4.32 4.05 8.23
C LYS A 61 -2.82 3.98 8.56
N MET A 62 -2.04 4.80 7.87
CA MET A 62 -0.63 5.09 8.12
C MET A 62 -0.46 6.60 8.27
N ILE A 63 0.55 7.01 9.02
CA ILE A 63 0.97 8.40 9.12
C ILE A 63 2.42 8.44 8.66
N LEU A 64 2.69 9.25 7.64
CA LEU A 64 4.03 9.59 7.22
C LEU A 64 4.41 10.92 7.88
N LEU A 65 5.53 10.90 8.60
CA LEU A 65 6.13 12.05 9.25
C LEU A 65 7.49 12.30 8.60
N GLU A 66 7.86 13.57 8.47
CA GLU A 66 9.21 14.02 8.12
C GLU A 66 10.18 13.85 9.29
#